data_AF-A0A8S4QXP4-F1
#
_entry.id   AF-A0A8S4QXP4-F1
#
_cell.length_a   1.000
_cell.length_b   1.000
_cell.length_c   1.000
_cell.angle_alpha   90.00
_cell.angle_beta   90.00
_cell.angle_gamma   90.00
#
_symmetry.space_group_name_H-M   'P 1'
#
loop_
_entity.id
_entity.type
_entity.pdbx_description
1 polymer ?
#
loop_
_entity_poly.entity_id
_entity_poly.type
_entity_poly.pdbx_seq_one_letter_code
_entity_poly.pdbx_strand_id
1 'polypeptide(L)'
;VPPKRPPVEALTDQMWLGVNHLEGTDPSFAGLANDCLRKITIQLGNFHLDIHINKNDIIPPKINWDDHLSDFEKLMLIKCLKEEKLVFAIAQYVCISLGAVFIESPTVQLNTLRAEVKAEVWEVQVSIHGKGILGILVGGFGRGYFPTYRLRSASKR
;
A
#
# COMPACT_ATOMS: atom_id res chain seq x y z
N VAL A 1 3.22 27.45 -6.51
CA VAL A 1 3.52 27.27 -5.07
C VAL A 1 2.19 27.05 -4.37
N PRO A 2 2.01 25.93 -3.63
CA PRO A 2 0.74 25.66 -2.96
C PRO A 2 0.44 26.72 -1.90
N PRO A 3 -0.84 27.01 -1.63
CA PRO A 3 -1.27 27.95 -0.60
C PRO A 3 -0.73 27.57 0.78
N LYS A 4 -0.71 28.55 1.70
CA LYS A 4 -0.25 28.34 3.08
C LYS A 4 -1.13 27.28 3.77
N ARG A 5 -0.49 26.32 4.44
CA ARG A 5 -1.18 25.24 5.17
C ARG A 5 -2.11 25.83 6.25
N PRO A 6 -3.36 25.32 6.36
CA PRO A 6 -4.26 25.65 7.47
C PRO A 6 -3.63 25.29 8.83
N PRO A 7 -3.93 26.05 9.91
CA PRO A 7 -3.36 25.80 11.24
C PRO A 7 -4.07 24.64 11.96
N VAL A 8 -4.05 23.45 11.36
CA VAL A 8 -4.59 22.21 11.93
C VAL A 8 -3.43 21.28 12.27
N GLU A 9 -3.27 20.91 13.54
CA GLU A 9 -2.14 20.08 13.99
C GLU A 9 -2.12 18.70 13.35
N ALA A 10 -3.29 18.10 13.14
CA ALA A 10 -3.43 16.79 12.51
C ALA A 10 -3.14 16.79 11.00
N LEU A 11 -3.08 17.96 10.35
CA LEU A 11 -2.76 18.08 8.93
C LEU A 11 -1.25 18.29 8.76
N THR A 12 -0.53 17.26 8.30
CA THR A 12 0.91 17.39 8.04
C THR A 12 1.18 18.16 6.74
N ASP A 13 2.42 18.67 6.58
CA ASP A 13 2.82 19.31 5.33
C ASP A 13 2.77 18.35 4.15
N GLN A 14 3.11 17.06 4.35
CA GLN A 14 3.02 16.04 3.31
C GLN A 14 1.58 15.84 2.82
N MET A 15 0.61 15.77 3.73
CA MET A 15 -0.81 15.66 3.37
C MET A 15 -1.27 16.88 2.59
N TRP A 16 -0.91 18.08 3.06
CA TRP A 16 -1.29 19.34 2.41
C TRP A 16 -0.70 19.47 1.01
N LEU A 17 0.59 19.16 0.85
CA LEU A 17 1.26 19.14 -0.45
C LEU A 17 0.64 18.10 -1.37
N GLY A 18 0.32 16.90 -0.87
CA GLY A 18 -0.34 15.85 -1.64
C GLY A 18 -1.71 16.26 -2.16
N VAL A 19 -2.56 16.83 -1.30
CA VAL A 19 -3.89 17.33 -1.68
C VAL A 19 -3.80 18.41 -2.77
N ASN A 20 -2.92 19.40 -2.59
CA ASN A 20 -2.75 20.47 -3.59
C ASN A 20 -2.15 19.95 -4.89
N HIS A 21 -1.32 18.91 -4.83
CA HIS A 21 -0.77 18.26 -6.02
C HIS A 21 -1.86 17.51 -6.79
N LEU A 22 -2.73 16.75 -6.10
CA LEU A 22 -3.86 16.07 -6.74
C LEU A 22 -4.79 17.07 -7.43
N GLU A 23 -5.24 18.10 -6.70
CA GLU A 23 -6.13 19.14 -7.24
C GLU A 23 -5.51 19.91 -8.42
N GLY A 24 -4.19 20.12 -8.41
CA GLY A 24 -3.49 20.79 -9.50
C GLY A 24 -3.18 19.91 -10.71
N THR A 25 -3.23 18.58 -10.57
CA THR A 25 -2.84 17.64 -11.62
C THR A 25 -4.04 17.05 -12.34
N ASP A 26 -5.13 16.77 -11.62
CA ASP A 26 -6.31 16.13 -12.17
C ASP A 26 -7.60 16.88 -11.75
N PRO A 27 -8.44 17.28 -12.72
CA PRO A 27 -9.70 17.99 -12.44
C PRO A 27 -10.69 17.21 -11.58
N SER A 28 -10.59 15.88 -11.47
CA SER A 28 -11.46 15.09 -10.58
C SER A 28 -11.24 15.41 -9.10
N PHE A 29 -10.13 16.09 -8.74
CA PHE A 29 -9.85 16.56 -7.40
C PHE A 29 -10.11 18.06 -7.20
N ALA A 30 -10.80 18.72 -8.13
CA ALA A 30 -11.13 20.14 -8.00
C ALA A 30 -11.92 20.41 -6.71
N GLY A 31 -11.42 21.31 -5.88
CA GLY A 31 -12.02 21.65 -4.58
C GLY A 31 -11.60 20.75 -3.41
N LEU A 32 -10.71 19.77 -3.62
CA LEU A 32 -10.26 18.87 -2.56
C LEU A 32 -9.57 19.63 -1.42
N ALA A 33 -8.74 20.63 -1.69
CA ALA A 33 -8.08 21.43 -0.66
C ALA A 33 -9.06 22.15 0.29
N ASN A 34 -10.28 22.43 -0.16
CA ASN A 34 -11.32 23.04 0.68
C ASN A 34 -12.06 22.03 1.55
N ASP A 35 -12.20 20.79 1.06
CA ASP A 35 -12.94 19.74 1.73
C ASP A 35 -12.06 18.78 2.54
N CYS A 36 -10.74 18.75 2.32
CA CYS A 36 -9.85 17.75 2.93
C CYS A 36 -9.81 17.77 4.46
N LEU A 37 -10.21 18.88 5.09
CA LEU A 37 -10.33 19.00 6.55
C LEU A 37 -11.65 18.44 7.10
N ARG A 38 -12.68 18.36 6.25
CA ARG A 38 -14.01 17.86 6.59
C ARG A 38 -14.01 16.33 6.61
N LYS A 39 -15.10 15.74 7.08
CA LYS A 39 -15.26 14.30 7.10
C LYS A 39 -15.53 13.77 5.69
N ILE A 40 -14.52 13.15 5.07
CA ILE A 40 -14.65 12.47 3.79
C ILE A 40 -14.80 10.96 4.04
N THR A 41 -15.89 10.38 3.58
CA THR A 41 -16.13 8.93 3.66
C THR A 41 -15.83 8.30 2.30
N ILE A 42 -15.15 7.16 2.29
CA ILE A 42 -14.78 6.41 1.08
C ILE A 42 -15.15 4.94 1.26
N GLN A 43 -15.76 4.36 0.24
CA GLN A 43 -16.09 2.95 0.12
C GLN A 43 -15.43 2.34 -1.12
N LEU A 44 -14.74 1.22 -0.91
CA LEU A 44 -14.04 0.45 -1.95
C LEU A 44 -14.36 -1.03 -1.74
N GLY A 45 -15.42 -1.51 -2.40
CA GLY A 45 -16.03 -2.82 -2.13
C GLY A 45 -16.41 -2.97 -0.66
N ASN A 46 -15.73 -3.88 0.05
CA ASN A 46 -15.96 -4.15 1.46
C ASN A 46 -15.08 -3.30 2.41
N PHE A 47 -14.17 -2.48 1.86
CA PHE A 47 -13.36 -1.56 2.65
C PHE A 47 -14.07 -0.22 2.79
N HIS A 48 -14.24 0.23 4.03
CA HIS A 48 -14.85 1.50 4.38
C HIS A 48 -13.87 2.32 5.21
N LEU A 49 -13.71 3.60 4.87
CA LEU A 49 -12.78 4.50 5.53
C LEU A 49 -13.38 5.90 5.69
N ASP A 50 -13.43 6.35 6.93
CA ASP A 50 -13.71 7.74 7.28
C ASP A 50 -12.41 8.52 7.47
N ILE A 51 -12.17 9.49 6.59
CA ILE A 51 -11.06 10.44 6.66
C ILE A 51 -11.56 11.71 7.33
N HIS A 52 -11.14 11.93 8.58
CA HIS A 52 -11.50 13.13 9.35
C HIS A 52 -10.27 13.72 10.03
N ILE A 53 -9.59 14.63 9.33
CA ILE A 53 -8.34 15.24 9.82
C ILE A 53 -8.64 16.22 10.95
N ASN A 54 -9.56 17.16 10.73
CA ASN A 54 -9.99 18.09 11.75
C ASN A 54 -11.27 17.58 12.43
N LYS A 55 -11.11 16.87 13.55
CA LYS A 55 -12.24 16.31 14.31
C LYS A 55 -13.26 17.34 14.80
N ASN A 56 -12.85 18.61 14.90
CA ASN A 56 -13.73 19.70 15.33
C ASN A 56 -14.61 20.21 14.18
N ASP A 57 -14.26 19.90 12.93
CA ASP A 57 -15.04 20.29 11.77
C ASP A 57 -16.14 19.26 11.52
N ILE A 58 -17.38 19.65 11.82
CA ILE A 58 -18.57 18.82 11.68
C ILE A 58 -19.29 19.10 10.35
N ILE A 59 -18.81 20.07 9.58
CA ILE A 59 -19.44 20.49 8.34
C ILE A 59 -19.18 19.40 7.29
N PRO A 60 -20.21 18.91 6.58
CA PRO A 60 -20.03 17.92 5.54
C PRO A 60 -19.23 18.50 4.35
N PRO A 61 -18.48 17.66 3.64
CA PRO A 61 -17.81 18.06 2.40
C PRO A 61 -18.85 18.56 1.39
N LYS A 62 -18.43 19.51 0.57
CA LYS A 62 -19.29 20.08 -0.47
C LYS A 62 -19.54 19.05 -1.57
N ILE A 63 -18.55 18.21 -1.84
CA ILE A 63 -18.58 17.16 -2.85
C ILE A 63 -18.73 15.81 -2.15
N ASN A 64 -19.60 14.94 -2.68
CA ASN A 64 -19.59 13.54 -2.28
C ASN A 64 -18.42 12.83 -2.97
N TRP A 65 -17.26 12.81 -2.33
CA TRP A 65 -16.03 12.25 -2.87
C TRP A 65 -16.10 10.74 -3.15
N ASP A 66 -16.97 10.00 -2.47
CA ASP A 66 -17.12 8.57 -2.72
C ASP A 66 -17.80 8.28 -4.07
N ASP A 67 -18.82 9.06 -4.42
CA ASP A 67 -19.52 8.93 -5.71
C ASP A 67 -18.77 9.65 -6.83
N HIS A 68 -18.00 10.69 -6.50
CA HIS A 68 -17.30 11.52 -7.48
C HIS A 68 -16.04 10.86 -8.04
N LEU A 69 -15.32 10.11 -7.21
CA LEU A 69 -14.03 9.52 -7.57
C LEU A 69 -14.19 8.08 -8.05
N SER A 70 -13.41 7.71 -9.05
CA SER A 70 -13.20 6.30 -9.42
C SER A 70 -12.43 5.54 -8.33
N ASP A 71 -12.52 4.21 -8.34
CA ASP A 71 -11.84 3.35 -7.37
C ASP A 71 -10.32 3.60 -7.30
N PHE A 72 -9.67 3.92 -8.42
CA PHE A 72 -8.25 4.25 -8.44
C PHE A 72 -7.95 5.65 -7.87
N GLU A 73 -8.79 6.64 -8.18
CA GLU A 73 -8.68 7.99 -7.62
C GLU A 73 -8.92 7.99 -6.09
N LYS A 74 -9.82 7.14 -5.60
CA LYS A 74 -9.99 6.87 -4.15
C LYS A 74 -8.68 6.39 -3.53
N LEU A 75 -7.90 5.53 -4.19
CA LEU A 75 -6.58 5.12 -3.69
C LEU A 75 -5.59 6.29 -3.64
N MET A 76 -5.61 7.19 -4.62
CA MET A 76 -4.76 8.40 -4.60
C MET A 76 -5.11 9.31 -3.42
N LEU A 77 -6.41 9.52 -3.16
CA LEU A 77 -6.87 10.28 -2.00
C LEU A 77 -6.39 9.65 -0.68
N ILE A 78 -6.54 8.33 -0.55
CA ILE A 78 -6.09 7.56 0.62
C ILE A 78 -4.57 7.66 0.78
N LYS A 79 -3.80 7.56 -0.31
CA LYS A 79 -2.33 7.72 -0.27
C LYS A 79 -1.92 9.08 0.31
N CYS A 80 -2.66 10.15 0.00
CA CYS A 80 -2.33 11.49 0.49
C CYS A 80 -2.77 11.74 1.94
N LEU A 81 -3.94 11.23 2.35
CA LEU A 81 -4.55 11.59 3.64
C LEU A 81 -4.48 10.49 4.72
N LYS A 82 -4.35 9.22 4.32
CA LYS A 82 -4.37 8.03 5.18
C LYS A 82 -3.47 6.93 4.63
N GLU A 83 -2.20 7.26 4.41
CA GLU A 83 -1.21 6.34 3.84
C GLU A 83 -1.13 5.00 4.61
N GLU A 84 -1.31 5.02 5.93
CA GLU A 84 -1.30 3.82 6.78
C GLU A 84 -2.42 2.82 6.45
N LYS A 85 -3.46 3.26 5.76
CA LYS A 85 -4.59 2.43 5.32
C LYS A 85 -4.48 1.98 3.87
N LEU A 86 -3.50 2.48 3.13
CA LEU A 86 -3.40 2.27 1.69
C LEU A 86 -3.23 0.80 1.31
N VAL A 87 -2.44 0.03 2.06
CA VAL A 87 -2.23 -1.39 1.77
C VAL A 87 -3.54 -2.18 1.80
N PHE A 88 -4.42 -1.88 2.75
CA PHE A 88 -5.74 -2.52 2.84
C PHE A 88 -6.66 -2.10 1.69
N ALA A 89 -6.61 -0.82 1.31
CA ALA A 89 -7.38 -0.32 0.18
C ALA A 89 -6.91 -0.94 -1.15
N ILE A 90 -5.60 -1.04 -1.38
CA ILE A 90 -5.03 -1.72 -2.55
C ILE A 90 -5.46 -3.18 -2.60
N ALA A 91 -5.41 -3.90 -1.48
CA ALA A 91 -5.87 -5.29 -1.43
C ALA A 91 -7.33 -5.39 -1.89
N GLN A 92 -8.23 -4.50 -1.45
CA GLN A 92 -9.60 -4.53 -1.96
C GLN A 92 -9.74 -4.09 -3.41
N TYR A 93 -8.99 -3.09 -3.86
CA TYR A 93 -8.97 -2.71 -5.27
C TYR A 93 -8.60 -3.90 -6.18
N VAL A 94 -7.57 -4.65 -5.81
CA VAL A 94 -7.13 -5.86 -6.53
C VAL A 94 -8.20 -6.94 -6.44
N CYS A 95 -8.81 -7.15 -5.27
CA CYS A 95 -9.89 -8.11 -5.10
C CYS A 95 -11.09 -7.84 -6.02
N ILE A 96 -11.51 -6.58 -6.13
CA ILE A 96 -12.66 -6.17 -6.97
C ILE A 96 -12.29 -6.20 -8.45
N SER A 97 -11.07 -5.78 -8.80
CA SER A 97 -10.64 -5.64 -10.20
C SER A 97 -10.21 -6.96 -10.84
N LEU A 98 -9.53 -7.83 -10.09
CA LEU A 98 -8.88 -9.06 -10.59
C LEU A 98 -9.41 -10.33 -9.91
N GLY A 99 -10.02 -10.23 -8.73
CA GLY A 99 -10.54 -11.35 -7.96
C GLY A 99 -9.73 -11.67 -6.69
N ALA A 100 -10.39 -12.28 -5.70
CA ALA A 100 -9.81 -12.61 -4.40
C ALA A 100 -8.57 -13.52 -4.47
N VAL A 101 -8.46 -14.36 -5.50
CA VAL A 101 -7.30 -15.26 -5.72
C VAL A 101 -5.97 -14.51 -5.82
N PHE A 102 -5.99 -13.22 -6.18
CA PHE A 102 -4.79 -12.38 -6.30
C PHE A 102 -4.35 -11.73 -4.98
N ILE A 103 -5.16 -11.83 -3.93
CA ILE A 103 -4.82 -11.35 -2.57
C ILE A 103 -4.73 -12.47 -1.55
N GLU A 104 -5.17 -13.66 -1.90
CA GLU A 104 -5.05 -14.85 -1.08
C GLU A 104 -3.68 -15.48 -1.22
N SER A 105 -3.16 -16.02 -0.12
CA SER A 105 -1.95 -16.83 -0.16
C SER A 105 -2.22 -18.08 -0.99
N PRO A 106 -1.48 -18.34 -2.07
CA PRO A 106 -1.66 -19.57 -2.83
C PRO A 106 -1.34 -20.75 -1.92
N THR A 107 -2.15 -21.81 -1.97
CA THR A 107 -1.91 -23.07 -1.27
C THR A 107 -0.77 -23.82 -1.97
N VAL A 108 0.44 -23.30 -1.87
CA VAL A 108 1.62 -23.90 -2.51
C VAL A 108 2.05 -25.11 -1.70
N GLN A 109 2.00 -26.28 -2.33
CA GLN A 109 2.75 -27.45 -1.90
C GLN A 109 4.11 -27.42 -2.59
N LEU A 110 5.18 -27.31 -1.80
CA LEU A 110 6.56 -27.20 -2.29
C LEU A 110 6.93 -28.32 -3.27
N ASN A 111 6.34 -29.50 -3.09
CA ASN A 111 6.58 -30.68 -3.93
C ASN A 111 6.02 -30.52 -5.35
N THR A 112 4.90 -29.83 -5.52
CA THR A 112 4.27 -29.60 -6.83
C THR A 112 5.05 -28.55 -7.62
N LEU A 113 5.45 -27.45 -6.97
CA LEU A 113 6.29 -26.43 -7.63
C LEU A 113 7.64 -27.00 -8.08
N ARG A 114 8.25 -27.89 -7.29
CA ARG A 114 9.53 -28.52 -7.61
C ARG A 114 9.50 -29.44 -8.83
N ALA A 115 8.33 -29.97 -9.19
CA ALA A 115 8.18 -30.84 -10.35
C ALA A 115 8.11 -30.06 -11.68
N GLU A 116 7.69 -28.79 -11.65
CA GLU A 116 7.47 -27.98 -12.84
C GLU A 116 8.63 -27.03 -13.20
N VAL A 117 9.57 -26.81 -12.26
CA VAL A 117 10.73 -25.94 -12.49
C VAL A 117 11.82 -26.69 -13.27
N LYS A 118 12.26 -26.13 -14.40
CA LYS A 118 13.36 -26.67 -15.21
C LYS A 118 14.68 -26.66 -14.42
N ALA A 119 15.53 -27.66 -14.63
CA ALA A 119 16.79 -27.87 -13.90
C ALA A 119 17.82 -26.71 -13.99
N GLU A 120 17.61 -25.76 -14.91
CA GLU A 120 18.48 -24.59 -15.13
C GLU A 120 18.14 -23.38 -14.24
N VAL A 121 17.03 -23.44 -13.47
CA VAL A 121 16.59 -22.34 -12.62
C VAL A 121 17.17 -22.50 -11.21
N TRP A 122 17.81 -21.44 -10.70
CA TRP A 122 18.35 -21.39 -9.35
C TRP A 122 17.21 -21.23 -8.32
N GLU A 123 17.11 -22.14 -7.34
CA GLU A 123 16.19 -22.02 -6.21
C GLU A 123 16.80 -21.11 -5.15
N VAL A 124 16.07 -20.06 -4.76
CA VAL A 124 16.43 -19.18 -3.65
C VAL A 124 15.40 -19.36 -2.54
N GLN A 125 15.86 -19.85 -1.39
CA GLN A 125 15.03 -19.95 -0.18
C GLN A 125 15.46 -18.90 0.84
N VAL A 126 14.51 -18.06 1.24
CA VAL A 126 14.74 -17.01 2.24
C VAL A 126 14.16 -17.49 3.58
N SER A 127 15.03 -17.67 4.59
CA SER A 127 14.61 -18.03 5.94
C SER A 127 14.59 -16.80 6.83
N ILE A 128 13.41 -16.50 7.40
CA ILE A 128 13.17 -15.35 8.26
C ILE A 128 12.93 -15.87 9.69
N HIS A 129 13.61 -15.27 10.67
CA HIS A 129 13.38 -15.53 12.10
C HIS A 129 13.27 -14.20 12.84
N GLY A 130 12.09 -13.89 13.40
CA GLY A 130 11.81 -12.61 14.03
C GLY A 130 11.85 -11.45 13.03
N LYS A 131 12.60 -10.37 13.34
CA LYS A 131 12.75 -9.19 12.47
C LYS A 131 13.95 -9.24 11.52
N GLY A 132 14.63 -10.40 11.40
CA GLY A 132 15.85 -10.54 10.59
C GLY A 132 15.78 -11.72 9.61
N ILE A 133 16.45 -11.56 8.47
CA ILE A 133 16.73 -12.67 7.55
C ILE A 133 17.92 -13.45 8.13
N LEU A 134 17.70 -14.72 8.48
CA LEU A 134 18.72 -15.58 9.10
C LEU A 134 19.67 -16.17 8.05
N GLY A 135 19.20 -16.37 6.83
CA GLY A 135 20.01 -16.88 5.72
C GLY A 135 19.24 -16.93 4.41
N ILE A 136 20.00 -16.89 3.32
CA ILE A 136 19.51 -17.11 1.96
C ILE A 136 20.21 -18.38 1.46
N LEU A 137 19.46 -19.42 1.15
CA LEU A 137 19.98 -20.62 0.50
C LEU A 137 19.80 -20.45 -1.01
N VAL A 138 20.90 -20.51 -1.77
CA VAL A 138 20.86 -20.49 -3.24
C VAL A 138 21.41 -21.83 -3.73
N GLY A 139 20.63 -22.57 -4.51
CA GLY A 139 21.02 -23.88 -5.04
C GLY A 139 20.59 -24.07 -6.48
N GLY A 140 21.49 -24.59 -7.32
CA GLY A 140 21.18 -25.07 -8.66
C GLY A 140 20.91 -26.58 -8.63
N PHE A 141 19.99 -27.07 -9.45
CA PHE A 141 19.68 -28.50 -9.54
C PHE A 141 20.79 -29.23 -10.32
N GLY A 142 21.85 -29.62 -9.63
CA GLY A 142 22.96 -30.36 -10.22
C GLY A 142 24.05 -30.70 -9.20
N ARG A 143 24.08 -31.98 -8.79
CA ARG A 143 25.13 -32.64 -7.98
C ARG A 143 25.74 -31.81 -6.84
N GLY A 144 25.07 -31.91 -5.69
CA GLY A 144 25.69 -32.05 -4.37
C GLY A 144 26.82 -31.08 -4.04
N TYR A 145 26.49 -29.84 -3.67
CA TYR A 145 27.12 -29.06 -2.61
C TYR A 145 26.26 -27.81 -2.43
N PHE A 146 25.59 -27.66 -1.28
CA PHE A 146 24.89 -26.43 -0.91
C PHE A 146 25.83 -25.59 -0.04
N PRO A 147 26.52 -24.57 -0.57
CA PRO A 147 27.17 -23.59 0.29
C PRO A 147 26.09 -22.78 1.00
N THR A 148 25.95 -22.97 2.32
CA THR A 148 25.12 -22.11 3.16
C THR A 148 25.84 -20.77 3.33
N TYR A 149 25.38 -19.74 2.61
CA TYR A 149 25.88 -18.39 2.82
C TYR A 149 25.21 -17.79 4.06
N ARG A 150 25.86 -17.91 5.22
CA ARG A 150 25.48 -17.17 6.43
C ARG A 150 25.98 -15.74 6.29
N LEU A 151 25.07 -14.79 6.07
CA LEU A 151 25.40 -13.36 6.17
C LEU A 151 25.85 -13.09 7.61
N ARG A 152 27.15 -12.83 7.82
CA ARG A 152 27.64 -12.31 9.10
C ARG A 152 27.06 -10.91 9.27
N SER A 153 26.13 -10.77 10.20
CA SER A 153 25.78 -9.48 10.80
C SER A 153 27.06 -8.82 11.32
N ALA A 154 27.57 -7.83 10.59
CA ALA A 154 28.60 -6.94 11.08
C ALA A 154 27.98 -6.07 12.17
N SER A 155 28.10 -6.53 13.42
CA SER A 155 27.79 -5.72 14.60
C SER A 155 28.83 -4.61 14.69
N LYS A 156 28.45 -3.39 14.28
CA LYS A 156 29.19 -2.17 14.59
C LYS A 156 29.06 -1.92 16.08
N ARG A 157 30.16 -2.08 16.82
CA ARG A 157 30.40 -1.34 18.07
C ARG A 157 31.06 -0.02 17.72
#